data_AF-A0A9J6ZG61-F1
#
_entry.id   AF-A0A9J6ZG61-F1
#
_cell.length_a   1.000
_cell.length_b   1.000
_cell.length_c   1.000
_cell.angle_alpha   90.00
_cell.angle_beta   90.00
_cell.angle_gamma   90.00
#
_symmetry.space_group_name_H-M   'P 1'
#
loop_
_entity.id
_entity.type
_entity.pdbx_description
1 polymer ?
#
loop_
_entity_poly.entity_id
_entity_poly.type
_entity_poly.pdbx_seq_one_letter_code
_entity_poly.pdbx_strand_id
1 'polypeptide(L)'
;MKTATDLHHTSEEVMETGQYVCAAGEKRELNKGDAFPACPQSGKDTTWRHTNHQHKTGDRVTEAGQYIDADGERMNLNVDDKFPSCPKTGNNTVWIHA
;
A
#
# COMPACT_ATOMS: atom_id res chain seq x y z
N MET A 1 14.04 11.17 7.93
CA MET A 1 13.52 11.03 9.30
C MET A 1 12.42 9.99 9.22
N LYS A 2 12.50 8.87 9.97
CA LYS A 2 11.47 7.83 9.96
C LYS A 2 10.32 8.34 10.83
N THR A 3 9.30 8.91 10.19
CA THR A 3 8.17 9.52 10.89
C THR A 3 7.41 8.43 11.64
N ALA A 4 7.11 8.67 12.91
CA ALA A 4 6.42 7.73 13.80
C ALA A 4 4.90 7.63 13.51
N THR A 5 4.48 7.91 12.27
CA THR A 5 3.07 8.13 11.91
C THR A 5 2.41 6.91 11.28
N ASP A 6 3.19 5.93 10.84
CA ASP A 6 2.73 4.73 10.14
C ASP A 6 2.40 3.54 11.07
N LEU A 7 2.34 3.75 12.39
CA LEU A 7 2.07 2.70 13.38
C LEU A 7 0.59 2.73 13.78
N HIS A 8 -0.13 1.68 13.43
CA HIS A 8 -1.55 1.48 13.74
C HIS A 8 -1.72 0.28 14.68
N HIS A 9 -2.83 0.22 15.40
CA HIS A 9 -3.22 -0.83 16.33
C HIS A 9 -4.37 -1.67 15.78
N THR A 10 -4.51 -2.89 16.31
CA THR A 10 -5.64 -3.77 16.00
C THR A 10 -6.96 -3.06 16.31
N SER A 11 -7.94 -3.22 15.42
CA SER A 11 -9.25 -2.57 15.45
C SER A 11 -9.25 -1.06 15.16
N GLU A 12 -8.11 -0.44 14.86
CA GLU A 12 -8.12 0.90 14.26
C GLU A 12 -8.62 0.85 12.81
N GLU A 13 -9.15 1.97 12.33
CA GLU A 13 -9.52 2.14 10.92
C GLU A 13 -8.26 2.38 10.09
N VAL A 14 -8.16 1.66 8.98
CA VAL A 14 -7.11 1.81 7.99
C VAL A 14 -7.37 3.09 7.22
N MET A 15 -6.46 4.06 7.33
CA MET A 15 -6.62 5.37 6.69
C MET A 15 -6.11 5.39 5.23
N GLU A 16 -5.28 4.41 4.86
CA GLU A 16 -4.56 4.32 3.58
C GLU A 16 -4.55 2.85 3.12
N THR A 17 -4.95 2.56 1.89
CA THR A 17 -4.94 1.17 1.41
C THR A 17 -3.52 0.71 1.10
N GLY A 18 -3.09 -0.37 1.74
CA GLY A 18 -2.22 -1.36 1.12
C GLY A 18 -1.48 -2.26 2.13
N GLN A 19 -0.20 -2.54 1.91
CA GLN A 19 0.55 -3.51 2.71
C GLN A 19 1.00 -2.96 4.05
N TYR A 20 0.51 -3.60 5.09
CA TYR A 20 0.93 -3.39 6.46
C TYR A 20 1.68 -4.59 6.99
N VAL A 21 2.67 -4.37 7.84
CA VAL A 21 3.43 -5.42 8.53
C VAL A 21 3.13 -5.38 10.01
N CYS A 22 2.71 -6.50 10.60
CA CYS A 22 2.47 -6.56 12.03
C CYS A 22 3.79 -6.57 12.83
N ALA A 23 3.71 -6.39 14.15
CA ALA A 23 4.87 -6.45 15.05
C ALA A 23 5.65 -7.78 14.95
N ALA A 24 5.00 -8.86 14.51
CA ALA A 24 5.60 -10.17 14.32
C ALA A 24 6.34 -10.33 12.98
N GLY A 25 6.23 -9.35 12.06
CA GLY A 25 6.86 -9.38 10.74
C GLY A 25 5.98 -9.90 9.60
N GLU A 26 4.72 -10.26 9.87
CA GLU A 26 3.76 -10.72 8.86
C GLU A 26 3.16 -9.55 8.08
N LYS A 27 3.15 -9.66 6.75
CA LYS A 27 2.60 -8.63 5.86
C LYS A 27 1.18 -8.96 5.46
N ARG A 28 0.32 -7.95 5.39
CA ARG A 28 -1.07 -8.07 4.96
C ARG A 28 -1.49 -6.82 4.21
N GLU A 29 -2.20 -7.03 3.11
CA GLU A 29 -2.86 -5.95 2.40
C GLU A 29 -4.18 -5.61 3.09
N LEU A 30 -4.37 -4.34 3.43
CA LEU A 30 -5.55 -3.79 4.08
C LEU A 30 -6.04 -2.60 3.28
N ASN A 31 -7.35 -2.43 3.14
CA ASN A 31 -7.94 -1.33 2.38
C ASN A 31 -8.31 -0.18 3.30
N LYS A 32 -8.31 1.04 2.77
CA LYS A 32 -8.82 2.20 3.46
C LYS A 32 -10.28 1.98 3.87
N GLY A 33 -10.57 2.21 5.14
CA GLY A 33 -11.87 1.95 5.76
C GLY A 33 -12.03 0.53 6.33
N ASP A 34 -11.10 -0.41 6.06
CA ASP A 34 -11.05 -1.67 6.81
C ASP A 34 -10.57 -1.44 8.24
N ALA A 35 -10.80 -2.43 9.12
CA ALA A 35 -10.22 -2.44 10.45
C ALA A 35 -8.95 -3.29 10.47
N PHE A 36 -7.91 -2.81 11.14
CA PHE A 36 -6.67 -3.58 11.33
C PHE A 36 -6.97 -4.90 12.06
N PRO A 37 -6.74 -6.07 11.42
CA PRO A 37 -7.05 -7.35 12.04
C PRO A 37 -6.02 -7.71 13.12
N ALA A 38 -6.33 -8.73 13.92
CA ALA A 38 -5.35 -9.33 14.82
C ALA A 38 -4.15 -9.91 14.03
N CYS A 39 -2.99 -10.03 14.67
CA CYS A 39 -1.80 -10.59 14.03
C CYS A 39 -2.10 -12.00 13.50
N PRO A 40 -1.92 -12.30 12.20
CA PRO A 40 -2.23 -13.62 11.66
C PRO A 40 -1.41 -14.74 12.33
N GLN A 41 -0.16 -14.45 12.72
CA GLN A 41 0.70 -15.41 13.41
C GLN A 41 0.25 -15.74 14.85
N SER A 42 -0.28 -14.77 15.60
CA SER A 42 -0.56 -14.95 17.04
C SER A 42 -2.05 -14.94 17.38
N GLY A 43 -2.91 -14.45 16.48
CA GLY A 43 -4.33 -14.20 16.73
C GLY A 43 -4.62 -13.14 17.80
N LYS A 44 -3.60 -12.40 18.24
CA LYS A 44 -3.67 -11.39 19.30
C LYS A 44 -3.62 -9.97 18.74
N ASP A 45 -4.01 -9.01 19.57
CA ASP A 45 -3.79 -7.60 19.28
C ASP A 45 -2.30 -7.35 19.00
N THR A 46 -2.07 -6.56 17.96
CA THR A 46 -0.76 -6.20 17.46
C THR A 46 -0.80 -4.78 16.95
N THR A 47 0.39 -4.22 16.79
CA THR A 47 0.58 -3.06 15.94
C THR A 47 0.86 -3.48 14.50
N TRP A 48 0.50 -2.61 13.58
CA TRP A 48 0.67 -2.69 12.14
C TRP A 48 1.47 -1.50 11.69
N ARG A 49 2.42 -1.71 10.80
CA ARG A 49 3.23 -0.66 10.20
C ARG A 49 2.98 -0.61 8.72
N HIS A 50 2.64 0.56 8.21
CA HIS A 50 2.52 0.75 6.78
C HIS A 50 3.85 0.44 6.10
N THR A 51 3.80 -0.32 5.02
CA THR A 51 4.98 -0.63 4.20
C THR A 51 4.81 0.04 2.85
N ASN A 52 5.90 0.53 2.27
CA ASN A 52 5.83 1.28 1.02
C ASN A 52 5.21 0.42 -0.11
N HIS A 53 4.08 0.87 -0.66
CA HIS A 53 3.39 0.13 -1.72
C HIS A 53 4.17 0.20 -3.02
N GLN A 54 4.30 -0.96 -3.65
CA GLN A 54 4.91 -1.13 -4.95
C GLN A 54 3.94 -1.97 -5.77
N HIS A 55 3.20 -1.31 -6.66
CA HIS A 55 2.30 -1.94 -7.61
C HIS A 55 3.04 -2.18 -8.92
N LYS A 56 2.65 -3.21 -9.67
CA LYS A 56 3.25 -3.50 -10.98
C LYS A 56 2.31 -3.06 -12.09
N THR A 57 2.83 -2.79 -13.28
CA THR A 57 1.99 -2.63 -14.48
C THR A 57 1.02 -3.81 -14.63
N GLY A 58 -0.26 -3.48 -14.83
CA GLY A 58 -1.37 -4.42 -14.94
C GLY A 58 -2.03 -4.80 -13.61
N ASP A 59 -1.43 -4.44 -12.48
CA ASP A 59 -2.05 -4.58 -11.16
C ASP A 59 -3.27 -3.65 -11.04
N ARG A 60 -4.21 -3.98 -10.15
CA ARG A 60 -5.35 -3.11 -9.90
C ARG A 60 -4.99 -2.06 -8.88
N VAL A 61 -5.39 -0.83 -9.18
CA VAL A 61 -5.24 0.31 -8.30
C VAL A 61 -6.20 0.12 -7.14
N THR A 62 -5.63 -0.07 -5.96
CA THR A 62 -6.39 -0.29 -4.72
C THR A 62 -6.75 1.02 -4.03
N GLU A 63 -6.11 2.14 -4.40
CA GLU A 63 -6.38 3.46 -3.87
C GLU A 63 -6.36 4.52 -4.99
N ALA A 64 -7.36 5.38 -5.03
CA ALA A 64 -7.30 6.52 -5.93
C ALA A 64 -6.27 7.54 -5.41
N GLY A 65 -5.30 7.92 -6.23
CA GLY A 65 -4.21 8.77 -5.78
C GLY A 65 -3.18 9.08 -6.86
N GLN A 66 -2.12 9.78 -6.45
CA GLN A 66 -0.97 10.03 -7.31
C GLN A 66 0.06 8.92 -7.11
N TYR A 67 0.54 8.34 -8.20
CA TYR A 67 1.53 7.29 -8.20
C TYR A 67 2.76 7.73 -8.98
N ILE A 68 3.93 7.35 -8.50
CA ILE A 68 5.22 7.57 -9.11
C ILE A 68 5.77 6.25 -9.65
N ASP A 69 6.16 6.20 -10.92
CA ASP A 69 6.85 5.05 -11.46
C ASP A 69 8.35 5.01 -11.09
N ALA A 70 9.04 3.93 -11.43
CA ALA A 70 10.48 3.77 -11.19
C ALA A 70 11.36 4.83 -11.88
N ASP A 71 10.87 5.49 -12.92
CA ASP A 71 11.53 6.57 -13.66
C ASP A 71 11.23 7.96 -13.05
N GLY A 72 10.36 8.04 -12.05
CA GLY A 72 9.93 9.27 -11.39
C GLY A 72 8.71 9.94 -12.00
N GLU A 73 8.01 9.29 -12.93
CA GLU A 73 6.82 9.84 -13.58
C GLU A 73 5.59 9.74 -12.68
N ARG A 74 4.83 10.83 -12.59
CA ARG A 74 3.63 10.93 -11.76
C ARG A 74 2.38 10.70 -12.57
N MET A 75 1.49 9.83 -12.09
CA MET A 75 0.19 9.60 -12.70
C MET A 75 -0.89 9.51 -11.64
N ASN A 76 -2.02 10.15 -11.90
CA ASN A 76 -3.21 10.01 -11.06
C ASN A 76 -4.02 8.82 -11.55
N LEU A 77 -4.28 7.86 -10.65
CA LEU A 77 -5.04 6.65 -10.93
C LEU A 77 -6.24 6.59 -10.01
N ASN A 78 -7.35 6.01 -10.45
CA ASN A 78 -8.52 5.79 -9.61
C ASN A 78 -8.56 4.37 -9.09
N VAL A 79 -9.29 4.13 -8.00
CA VAL A 79 -9.55 2.77 -7.54
C VAL A 79 -10.17 1.94 -8.67
N ASP A 80 -9.75 0.68 -8.76
CA ASP A 80 -10.12 -0.29 -9.79
C ASP A 80 -9.52 -0.04 -11.19
N ASP A 81 -8.81 1.08 -11.43
CA ASP A 81 -7.98 1.24 -12.64
C ASP A 81 -6.85 0.21 -12.67
N LYS A 82 -6.24 0.02 -13.85
CA LYS A 82 -5.01 -0.77 -13.97
C LYS A 82 -3.80 0.13 -14.02
N PHE A 83 -2.76 -0.21 -13.27
CA PHE A 83 -1.47 0.45 -13.37
C PHE A 83 -0.94 0.35 -14.80
N PRO A 84 -0.72 1.48 -15.49
CA PRO A 84 -0.28 1.44 -16.88
C PRO A 84 1.19 1.01 -16.99
N SER A 85 1.65 0.77 -18.22
CA SER A 85 3.08 0.68 -18.50
C SER A 85 3.76 2.03 -18.26
N CYS A 86 5.08 2.03 -18.07
CA CYS A 86 5.88 3.25 -17.97
C CYS A 86 5.56 4.18 -19.16
N PRO A 87 5.15 5.44 -18.94
CA PRO A 87 4.80 6.37 -20.01
C PRO A 87 5.97 6.63 -20.97
N LYS A 88 7.19 6.71 -20.43
CA LYS A 88 8.42 6.90 -21.22
C LYS A 88 8.82 5.72 -22.10
N THR A 89 8.78 4.50 -21.54
CA THR A 89 9.40 3.33 -22.20
C THR A 89 8.38 2.35 -22.77
N GLY A 90 7.12 2.41 -22.34
CA GLY A 90 6.08 1.45 -22.68
C GLY A 90 6.22 0.08 -22.01
N ASN A 91 7.26 -0.13 -21.20
CA ASN A 91 7.54 -1.39 -20.52
C ASN A 91 6.82 -1.51 -19.17
N ASN A 92 6.74 -2.73 -18.64
CA ASN A 92 6.28 -2.96 -17.29
C ASN A 92 7.16 -2.20 -16.29
N THR A 93 6.53 -1.45 -15.40
CA THR A 93 7.18 -0.67 -14.35
C THR A 93 6.55 -0.96 -13.00
N VAL A 94 7.20 -0.42 -11.97
CA VAL A 94 6.69 -0.42 -10.60
C VAL A 94 6.18 0.98 -10.29
N TRP A 95 4.96 1.04 -9.78
CA TRP A 95 4.29 2.25 -9.33
C TRP A 95 4.26 2.28 -7.82
N ILE A 96 4.67 3.41 -7.26
CA ILE A 96 4.72 3.68 -5.83
C ILE A 96 3.72 4.78 -5.54
N HIS A 97 2.89 4.62 -4.51
CA HIS A 97 1.99 5.69 -4.11
C HIS A 97 2.82 6.89 -3.60
N ALA A 98 2.55 8.09 -4.14
CA ALA A 98 3.39 9.28 -4.04
C ALA A 98 3.00 10.23 -2.89
#